data_AF-A0A848DAM2-F1
#
_entry.id   AF-A0A848DAM2-F1
#
_cell.length_a   1.000
_cell.length_b   1.000
_cell.length_c   1.000
_cell.angle_alpha   90.00
_cell.angle_beta   90.00
_cell.angle_gamma   90.00
#
_symmetry.space_group_name_H-M   'P 1'
#
loop_
_entity.id
_entity.type
_entity.pdbx_description
1 polymer ?
#
loop_
_entity_poly.entity_id
_entity_poly.type
_entity_poly.pdbx_seq_one_letter_code
_entity_poly.pdbx_strand_id
1 'polypeptide(L)' 'MKMETRFEYVIKVDGKDVWHGLNPEEKFDEIVVKNPKRKVSVAWRTHEKVLIC' A
#
# COMPACT_ATOMS: atom_id res chain seq x y z
N MET A 1 -2.00 7.10 -24.68
CA MET A 1 -1.88 7.88 -23.44
C MET A 1 -1.56 6.92 -22.30
N LYS A 2 -0.43 7.08 -21.60
CA LYS A 2 -0.20 6.35 -20.34
C LYS A 2 -1.15 6.96 -19.30
N MET A 3 -2.10 6.18 -18.78
CA MET A 3 -2.84 6.60 -17.59
C MET A 3 -1.82 6.66 -16.45
N GLU A 4 -1.47 7.87 -16.02
CA GLU A 4 -0.67 8.05 -14.81
C GLU A 4 -1.52 7.55 -13.64
N THR A 5 -0.99 6.56 -12.93
CA THR A 5 -1.65 5.93 -11.79
C THR A 5 -1.77 6.97 -10.67
N ARG A 6 -2.97 7.52 -10.47
CA ARG A 6 -3.22 8.62 -9.52
C ARG A 6 -3.09 8.21 -8.06
N PHE A 7 -3.21 6.91 -7.79
CA PHE A 7 -3.17 6.36 -6.45
C PHE A 7 -2.61 4.94 -6.43
N GLU A 8 -2.08 4.54 -5.28
CA GLU A 8 -1.61 3.19 -5.03
C GLU A 8 -1.94 2.78 -3.59
N TYR A 9 -2.06 1.48 -3.37
CA TYR A 9 -2.03 0.91 -2.04
C TYR A 9 -0.59 0.70 -1.61
N VAL A 10 -0.34 0.91 -0.33
CA VAL A 10 0.95 0.70 0.32
C VAL A 10 0.74 -0.24 1.49
N ILE A 11 1.49 -1.34 1.53
CA ILE A 11 1.54 -2.22 2.70
C ILE A 11 2.77 -1.83 3.52
N LYS A 12 2.56 -1.65 4.83
CA LYS A 12 3.59 -1.25 5.78
C LYS A 12 3.78 -2.32 6.84
N VAL A 13 5.02 -2.56 7.24
CA VAL A 13 5.36 -3.39 8.41
C VAL A 13 6.11 -2.53 9.42
N ASP A 14 5.57 -2.42 10.63
CA ASP A 14 6.04 -1.52 11.68
C ASP A 14 6.22 -0.07 11.19
N GLY A 15 5.28 0.37 10.34
CA GLY A 15 5.28 1.73 9.77
C GLY A 15 6.20 1.94 8.55
N LYS A 16 7.00 0.94 8.15
CA LYS A 16 7.86 1.02 6.96
C LYS A 16 7.17 0.43 5.74
N ASP A 17 7.20 1.16 4.62
CA ASP A 17 6.65 0.72 3.33
C ASP A 17 7.45 -0.49 2.81
N VAL A 18 6.76 -1.59 2.52
CA VAL A 18 7.39 -2.83 2.00
C VAL A 18 6.82 -3.28 0.67
N TRP A 19 5.67 -2.74 0.26
CA TRP A 19 5.03 -3.07 -1.00
C TRP A 19 4.10 -1.95 -1.47
N HIS A 20 4.00 -1.81 -2.79
CA HIS A 20 3.20 -0.81 -3.50
C HIS A 20 2.45 -1.48 -4.66
N GLY A 21 1.20 -1.09 -4.91
CA GLY A 21 0.45 -1.56 -6.07
C GLY A 21 -1.05 -1.29 -6.02
N LEU A 22 -1.79 -1.82 -6.99
CA LEU A 22 -3.24 -1.57 -7.13
C LEU A 22 -4.13 -2.68 -6.56
N ASN A 23 -3.57 -3.87 -6.29
CA ASN A 23 -4.28 -4.99 -5.71
C ASN A 23 -3.51 -5.52 -4.47
N PRO A 24 -3.84 -5.03 -3.26
CA PRO A 24 -3.09 -5.37 -2.05
C PRO A 24 -3.49 -6.71 -1.42
N GLU A 25 -4.62 -7.32 -1.78
CA GLU A 25 -5.22 -8.44 -1.04
C GLU A 25 -4.28 -9.65 -0.94
N GLU A 26 -3.92 -10.24 -2.07
CA GLU A 26 -2.99 -11.38 -2.12
C GLU A 26 -1.63 -11.06 -1.47
N LYS A 27 -1.15 -9.83 -1.66
CA LYS A 27 0.15 -9.41 -1.13
C LYS A 27 0.12 -9.14 0.37
N PHE A 28 -1.00 -8.69 0.91
CA PHE A 28 -1.16 -8.47 2.33
C PHE A 28 -1.05 -9.77 3.10
N ASP A 29 -1.75 -10.81 2.66
CA ASP A 29 -1.72 -12.13 3.30
C ASP A 29 -0.31 -12.74 3.28
N GLU A 30 0.38 -12.67 2.13
CA GLU A 30 1.78 -13.09 2.02
C GLU A 30 2.69 -12.35 3.02
N ILE A 31 2.49 -11.05 3.20
CA ILE A 31 3.32 -10.21 4.08
C ILE A 31 3.00 -10.50 5.55
N VAL A 32 1.73 -10.71 5.92
CA VAL A 32 1.31 -11.08 7.27
C VAL A 32 1.96 -12.40 7.69
N VAL A 33 1.89 -13.43 6.83
CA VAL A 33 2.48 -14.75 7.11
C VAL A 33 4.00 -14.65 7.30
N LYS A 34 4.69 -13.83 6.50
CA LYS A 34 6.15 -13.63 6.59
C LYS A 34 6.60 -12.76 7.77
N ASN A 35 5.69 -12.04 8.42
CA ASN A 35 6.00 -11.11 9.50
C ASN A 35 5.21 -11.43 10.79
N PRO A 36 5.40 -12.64 11.36
CA PRO A 36 4.70 -13.02 12.57
C PRO A 36 5.06 -12.07 13.71
N LYS A 37 4.05 -11.61 14.46
CA LYS A 37 4.14 -10.68 15.61
C LYS A 37 4.48 -9.22 15.27
N ARG A 38 4.62 -8.86 13.99
CA ARG A 38 4.87 -7.48 13.57
C ARG A 38 3.56 -6.80 13.18
N LYS A 39 3.51 -5.47 13.29
CA LYS A 39 2.31 -4.72 12.89
C LYS A 39 2.29 -4.55 11.38
N VAL A 40 1.40 -5.26 10.70
CA VAL A 40 1.14 -5.09 9.27
C VAL A 40 -0.08 -4.22 9.08
N SER A 41 -0.01 -3.23 8.18
CA SER A 41 -1.12 -2.34 7.85
C SER A 41 -1.15 -2.03 6.37
N VAL A 42 -2.34 -1.82 5.82
CA VAL A 42 -2.53 -1.30 4.46
C VAL A 42 -2.96 0.16 4.53
N ALA A 43 -2.44 0.97 3.62
CA ALA A 43 -2.81 2.37 3.45
C ALA A 43 -3.06 2.67 1.98
N TRP A 44 -3.87 3.70 1.72
CA TRP A 44 -4.06 4.27 0.40
C TRP A 44 -3.20 5.53 0.28
N ARG A 45 -2.44 5.65 -0.81
CA ARG A 45 -1.55 6.77 -1.10
C ARG A 45 -1.95 7.41 -2.42
N THR A 46 -2.27 8.70 -2.40
CA THR A 46 -2.47 9.50 -3.60
C THR A 46 -1.15 10.15 -4.05
N HIS A 47 -1.02 10.39 -5.35
CA HIS A 47 0.06 11.21 -5.92
C HIS A 47 -0.42 12.64 -6.19
N GLU A 48 -1.71 12.90 -6.03
CA GLU A 48 -2.31 14.22 -6.17
C GLU A 48 -1.91 15.14 -5.00
N LYS A 49 -1.59 16.40 -5.31
CA LYS A 49 -1.25 17.42 -4.30
C LYS A 49 -2.48 17.93 -3.55
N VAL A 50 -3.65 17.85 -4.15
CA VAL A 50 -4.91 18.36 -3.60
C VAL A 50 -5.95 17.25 -3.67
N LEU A 51 -6.50 16.88 -2.51
CA LEU A 51 -7.52 15.83 -2.36
C LEU A 51 -8.92 16.38 -2.13
N ILE A 52 -9.04 17.65 -1.78
CA ILE A 52 -10.30 18.31 -1.44
C ILE A 52 -10.46 19.50 -2.39
N CYS A 53 -11.54 19.49 -3.17
CA CYS A 53 -11.95 20.62 -4.01
C CYS A 53 -12.97 21.48 -3.25
#